data_AF-A0A832IEX7-F1
#
_entry.id   AF-A0A832IEX7-F1
#
_cell.length_a   1.000
_cell.length_b   1.000
_cell.length_c   1.000
_cell.angle_alpha   90.00
_cell.angle_beta   90.00
_cell.angle_gamma   90.00
#
_symmetry.space_group_name_H-M   'P 1'
#
loop_
_entity.id
_entity.type
_entity.pdbx_description
1 polymer ?
#
loop_
_entity_poly.entity_id
_entity_poly.type
_entity_poly.pdbx_seq_one_letter_code
_entity_poly.pdbx_strand_id
1 'polypeptide(L)'
;MSTIDNEVLTHRFSKIRYLIGDFNVKMYRSSASGEWIQAGTGSAGYRLTANFITEKIELLHGSRRILMHNTLGCDSEKDAFRLFTLDMNLGVMDVFKGTVSEDILIFTNLESGIKTKTSYGECFAFKLIYKQLSERNNELIIGCSKDNGKTWFPFLKNCYERK
;
A
#
# COMPACT_ATOMS: atom_id res chain seq x y z
N MET A 1 -7.37 -11.24 -29.77
CA MET A 1 -7.08 -10.92 -28.36
C MET A 1 -6.89 -12.23 -27.64
N SER A 2 -5.67 -12.57 -27.19
CA SER A 2 -5.51 -13.77 -26.37
C SER A 2 -6.03 -13.46 -24.96
N THR A 3 -7.00 -14.25 -24.50
CA THR A 3 -7.38 -14.30 -23.10
C THR A 3 -6.16 -14.78 -22.33
N ILE A 4 -5.57 -13.90 -21.51
CA ILE A 4 -4.55 -14.31 -20.56
C ILE A 4 -5.21 -15.31 -19.61
N ASP A 5 -4.65 -16.51 -19.55
CA ASP A 5 -5.20 -17.61 -18.78
C ASP A 5 -5.21 -17.28 -17.28
N ASN A 6 -6.22 -17.75 -16.55
CA ASN A 6 -6.35 -17.49 -15.10
C ASN A 6 -5.17 -18.06 -14.31
N GLU A 7 -4.55 -19.13 -14.81
CA GLU A 7 -3.33 -19.71 -14.23
C GLU A 7 -2.12 -18.76 -14.34
N VAL A 8 -1.96 -18.08 -15.49
CA VAL A 8 -0.89 -17.10 -15.71
C VAL A 8 -1.07 -15.88 -14.80
N LEU A 9 -2.30 -15.42 -14.62
CA LEU A 9 -2.63 -14.33 -13.68
C LEU A 9 -2.34 -14.71 -12.23
N THR A 10 -2.69 -15.95 -11.86
CA THR A 10 -2.44 -16.49 -10.51
C THR A 10 -0.94 -16.62 -10.24
N HIS A 11 -0.15 -17.02 -11.24
CA HIS A 11 1.30 -17.08 -11.10
C HIS A 11 1.92 -15.68 -10.98
N ARG A 12 1.43 -14.69 -11.73
CA ARG A 12 1.97 -13.32 -11.74
C ARG A 12 1.93 -12.65 -10.36
N PHE A 13 0.90 -12.93 -9.58
CA PHE A 13 0.71 -12.39 -8.24
C PHE A 13 0.95 -13.39 -7.12
N SER A 14 1.55 -14.56 -7.42
CA SER A 14 1.67 -15.66 -6.45
C SER A 14 2.38 -15.23 -5.16
N LYS A 15 3.46 -14.46 -5.28
CA LYS A 15 4.26 -13.96 -4.14
C LYS A 15 3.53 -12.93 -3.26
N ILE A 16 2.42 -12.36 -3.75
CA ILE A 16 1.66 -11.33 -3.02
C ILE A 16 0.18 -11.70 -2.87
N ARG A 17 -0.14 -12.98 -3.06
CA ARG A 17 -1.51 -13.51 -2.99
C ARG A 17 -2.15 -13.28 -1.61
N TYR A 18 -1.33 -13.16 -0.56
CA TYR A 18 -1.80 -12.84 0.80
C TYR A 18 -2.58 -11.54 0.88
N LEU A 19 -2.38 -10.59 -0.05
CA LEU A 19 -3.15 -9.35 -0.12
C LEU A 19 -4.60 -9.58 -0.51
N ILE A 20 -4.92 -10.64 -1.26
CA ILE A 20 -6.27 -10.86 -1.80
C ILE A 20 -7.20 -11.34 -0.69
N GLY A 21 -8.35 -10.68 -0.52
CA GLY A 21 -9.36 -11.03 0.48
C GLY A 21 -10.07 -9.82 1.07
N ASP A 22 -10.89 -10.09 2.09
CA ASP A 22 -11.52 -9.06 2.92
C ASP A 22 -10.90 -9.07 4.31
N PHE A 23 -10.68 -7.88 4.86
CA PHE A 23 -9.92 -7.69 6.08
C PHE A 23 -10.61 -6.71 7.03
N ASN A 24 -10.46 -6.98 8.31
CA ASN A 24 -10.53 -5.96 9.35
C ASN A 24 -9.16 -5.29 9.45
N VAL A 25 -9.13 -3.97 9.61
CA VAL A 25 -7.88 -3.20 9.64
C VAL A 25 -7.77 -2.45 10.95
N LYS A 26 -6.60 -2.53 11.59
CA LYS A 26 -6.19 -1.66 12.70
C LYS A 26 -5.09 -0.73 12.22
N MET A 27 -5.29 0.57 12.38
CA MET A 27 -4.32 1.59 12.01
C MET A 27 -3.56 2.06 13.25
N TYR A 28 -2.25 2.21 13.12
CA TYR A 28 -1.34 2.67 14.15
C TYR A 28 -0.53 3.85 13.63
N ARG A 29 -0.20 4.79 14.53
CA ARG A 29 0.77 5.86 14.30
C ARG A 29 2.01 5.61 15.14
N SER A 30 3.16 6.06 14.64
CA SER A 30 4.39 6.02 15.43
C SER A 30 4.41 7.17 16.45
N SER A 31 4.80 6.87 17.69
CA SER A 31 5.07 7.87 18.73
C SER A 31 6.49 8.44 18.58
N ALA A 32 6.80 9.50 19.32
CA ALA A 32 8.17 10.03 19.41
C ALA A 32 9.17 9.01 20.01
N SER A 33 8.69 8.06 20.83
CA SER A 33 9.49 6.95 21.39
C SER A 33 9.66 5.77 20.42
N GLY A 34 9.04 5.82 19.23
CA GLY A 34 9.06 4.73 18.25
C GLY A 34 8.01 3.63 18.49
N GLU A 35 7.14 3.80 19.48
CA GLU A 35 6.06 2.86 19.77
C GLU A 35 4.88 3.04 18.80
N TRP A 36 4.18 1.94 18.52
CA TRP A 36 2.98 1.96 17.68
C TRP A 36 1.73 2.15 18.54
N ILE A 37 1.07 3.30 18.39
CA ILE A 37 -0.17 3.61 19.11
C ILE A 37 -1.34 3.44 18.16
N GLN A 38 -2.33 2.62 18.53
CA GLN A 38 -3.52 2.44 17.71
C GLN A 38 -4.26 3.78 17.58
N ALA A 39 -4.54 4.16 16.34
CA ALA A 39 -5.12 5.44 15.98
C ALA A 39 -6.44 5.29 15.22
N GLY A 40 -6.75 4.08 14.72
CA GLY A 40 -8.00 3.85 14.00
C GLY A 40 -8.30 2.39 13.72
N THR A 41 -9.49 2.16 13.18
CA THR A 41 -9.95 0.84 12.73
C THR A 41 -10.72 0.99 11.43
N GLY A 42 -10.92 -0.10 10.70
CA GLY A 42 -11.73 -0.10 9.51
C GLY A 42 -11.69 -1.43 8.76
N SER A 43 -11.84 -1.37 7.44
CA SER A 43 -11.86 -2.55 6.60
C SER A 43 -11.21 -2.29 5.25
N ALA A 44 -10.66 -3.35 4.67
CA ALA A 44 -10.13 -3.34 3.31
C ALA A 44 -10.63 -4.56 2.55
N GLY A 45 -10.88 -4.37 1.26
CA GLY A 45 -11.24 -5.43 0.33
C GLY A 45 -10.33 -5.39 -0.89
N TYR A 46 -9.55 -6.46 -1.07
CA TYR A 46 -8.69 -6.67 -2.22
C TYR A 46 -9.31 -7.69 -3.16
N ARG A 47 -9.29 -7.40 -4.47
CA ARG A 47 -9.82 -8.28 -5.52
C ARG A 47 -8.81 -8.38 -6.65
N LEU A 48 -8.59 -9.59 -7.16
CA LEU A 48 -7.90 -9.81 -8.41
C LEU A 48 -8.91 -9.64 -9.55
N THR A 49 -8.66 -8.69 -10.44
CA THR A 49 -9.51 -8.40 -11.61
C THR A 49 -8.61 -8.28 -12.83
N ALA A 50 -8.71 -9.26 -13.75
CA ALA A 50 -7.81 -9.37 -14.90
C ALA A 50 -6.33 -9.25 -14.46
N ASN A 51 -5.61 -8.25 -14.97
CA ASN A 51 -4.18 -8.03 -14.72
C ASN A 51 -3.87 -7.20 -13.48
N PHE A 52 -4.86 -6.90 -12.63
CA PHE A 52 -4.71 -5.97 -11.51
C PHE A 52 -5.26 -6.51 -10.21
N ILE A 53 -4.61 -6.17 -9.10
CA ILE A 53 -5.20 -6.25 -7.76
C ILE A 53 -5.78 -4.87 -7.43
N THR A 54 -7.09 -4.79 -7.20
CA THR A 54 -7.75 -3.56 -6.75
C THR A 54 -8.05 -3.64 -5.27
N GLU A 55 -7.78 -2.58 -4.52
CA GLU A 55 -8.13 -2.43 -3.11
C GLU A 55 -9.14 -1.29 -2.96
N LYS A 56 -10.13 -1.51 -2.09
CA LYS A 56 -10.88 -0.43 -1.45
C LYS A 56 -10.61 -0.51 0.04
N ILE A 57 -10.16 0.58 0.65
CA ILE A 57 -9.91 0.66 2.08
C ILE A 57 -10.66 1.84 2.68
N GLU A 58 -11.30 1.57 3.80
CA GLU A 58 -12.00 2.54 4.61
C GLU A 58 -11.49 2.44 6.06
N LEU A 59 -10.99 3.55 6.60
CA LEU A 59 -10.50 3.66 7.98
C LEU A 59 -11.19 4.82 8.69
N LEU A 60 -11.42 4.65 9.99
CA LEU A 60 -11.85 5.69 10.90
C LEU A 60 -10.70 6.07 11.84
N HIS A 61 -10.25 7.32 11.75
CA HIS A 61 -9.22 7.91 12.61
C HIS A 61 -9.84 9.04 13.44
N GLY A 62 -10.23 8.75 14.68
CA GLY A 62 -11.05 9.67 15.47
C GLY A 62 -12.38 9.93 14.76
N SER A 63 -12.68 11.19 14.46
CA SER A 63 -13.87 11.58 13.69
C SER A 63 -13.66 11.61 12.17
N ARG A 64 -12.44 11.36 11.68
CA ARG A 64 -12.11 11.44 10.25
C ARG A 64 -12.23 10.08 9.60
N ARG A 65 -13.02 10.02 8.52
CA ARG A 65 -13.10 8.87 7.63
C ARG A 65 -12.04 9.02 6.53
N ILE A 66 -11.20 8.01 6.36
CA ILE A 66 -10.21 7.88 5.30
C ILE A 66 -10.72 6.83 4.32
N LEU A 67 -10.84 7.19 3.05
CA LEU A 67 -11.26 6.33 1.96
C LEU A 67 -10.19 6.38 0.88
N MET A 68 -9.59 5.22 0.58
CA MET A 68 -8.63 5.11 -0.51
C MET A 68 -9.01 3.99 -1.47
N HIS A 69 -8.72 4.20 -2.74
CA HIS A 69 -8.77 3.15 -3.76
C HIS A 69 -7.38 2.94 -4.32
N ASN A 70 -6.94 1.69 -4.33
CA ASN A 70 -5.64 1.33 -4.90
C ASN A 70 -5.79 0.36 -6.06
N THR A 71 -4.93 0.51 -7.07
CA THR A 71 -4.82 -0.43 -8.18
C THR A 71 -3.36 -0.82 -8.33
N LEU A 72 -3.08 -2.10 -8.16
CA LEU A 72 -1.76 -2.69 -8.25
C LEU A 72 -1.66 -3.53 -9.52
N GLY A 73 -0.67 -3.23 -10.35
CA GLY A 73 -0.31 -4.00 -11.53
C GLY A 73 1.12 -4.55 -11.42
N CYS A 74 1.40 -5.55 -12.24
CA CYS A 74 2.75 -6.09 -12.42
C CYS A 74 3.18 -5.83 -13.88
N ASP A 75 4.26 -5.07 -14.03
CA ASP A 75 4.95 -4.79 -15.28
C ASP A 75 5.95 -5.92 -15.54
N SER A 76 5.53 -6.89 -16.34
CA SER A 76 6.31 -8.10 -16.62
C SER A 76 7.57 -7.85 -17.43
N GLU A 77 7.63 -6.76 -18.20
CA GLU A 77 8.83 -6.42 -18.99
C GLU A 77 9.96 -5.88 -18.10
N LYS A 78 9.60 -5.21 -17.00
CA LYS A 78 10.54 -4.58 -16.07
C LYS A 78 10.67 -5.30 -14.73
N ASP A 79 10.06 -6.48 -14.60
CA ASP A 79 9.96 -7.25 -13.35
C ASP A 79 9.65 -6.37 -12.13
N ALA A 80 8.62 -5.53 -12.27
CA ALA A 80 8.32 -4.52 -11.28
C ALA A 80 6.82 -4.36 -11.04
N PHE A 81 6.45 -4.06 -9.80
CA PHE A 81 5.09 -3.72 -9.45
C PHE A 81 4.86 -2.21 -9.61
N ARG A 82 3.62 -1.86 -9.94
CA ARG A 82 3.12 -0.48 -9.97
C ARG A 82 1.89 -0.39 -9.10
N LEU A 83 1.83 0.63 -8.27
CA LEU A 83 0.67 0.92 -7.44
C LEU A 83 0.19 2.32 -7.78
N PHE A 84 -1.08 2.43 -8.08
CA PHE A 84 -1.78 3.69 -8.20
C PHE A 84 -2.71 3.86 -7.00
N THR A 85 -2.61 4.97 -6.30
CA THR A 85 -3.38 5.28 -5.10
C THR A 85 -4.22 6.53 -5.32
N LEU A 86 -5.50 6.43 -4.99
CA LEU A 86 -6.45 7.53 -4.97
C LEU A 86 -6.89 7.78 -3.53
N ASP A 87 -6.54 8.94 -2.98
CA ASP A 87 -7.13 9.45 -1.75
C ASP A 87 -8.44 10.17 -2.10
N MET A 88 -9.56 9.54 -1.75
CA MET A 88 -10.89 10.04 -2.10
C MET A 88 -11.31 11.22 -1.22
N ASN A 89 -10.68 11.42 -0.07
CA ASN A 89 -10.97 12.54 0.82
C ASN A 89 -10.27 13.82 0.38
N LEU A 90 -9.03 13.70 -0.09
CA LEU A 90 -8.20 14.83 -0.49
C LEU A 90 -8.16 15.07 -2.00
N GLY A 91 -8.67 14.13 -2.80
CA GLY A 91 -8.58 14.21 -4.26
C GLY A 91 -7.15 14.10 -4.77
N VAL A 92 -6.28 13.41 -4.01
CA VAL A 92 -4.85 13.27 -4.31
C VAL A 92 -4.61 11.92 -4.98
N MET A 93 -3.67 11.92 -5.92
CA MET A 93 -3.24 10.73 -6.65
C MET A 93 -1.75 10.53 -6.46
N ASP A 94 -1.34 9.29 -6.20
CA ASP A 94 0.05 8.91 -6.08
C ASP A 94 0.34 7.67 -6.93
N VAL A 95 1.55 7.62 -7.51
CA VAL A 95 2.06 6.47 -8.26
C VAL A 95 3.30 5.96 -7.56
N PHE A 96 3.35 4.66 -7.33
CA PHE A 96 4.50 3.99 -6.76
C PHE A 96 5.04 2.92 -7.70
N LYS A 97 6.34 2.70 -7.59
CA LYS A 97 7.06 1.58 -8.16
C LYS A 97 7.57 0.70 -7.04
N GLY A 98 7.42 -0.61 -7.22
CA GLY A 98 7.83 -1.57 -6.21
C GLY A 98 8.43 -2.84 -6.76
N THR A 99 9.02 -3.60 -5.86
CA THR A 99 9.64 -4.90 -6.10
C THR A 99 9.23 -5.85 -4.99
N VAL A 100 9.35 -7.14 -5.26
CA VAL A 100 9.14 -8.19 -4.25
C VAL A 100 10.48 -8.83 -3.93
N SER A 101 10.81 -8.89 -2.65
CA SER A 101 11.97 -9.61 -2.13
C SER A 101 11.53 -10.39 -0.90
N GLU A 102 11.83 -11.69 -0.85
CA GLU A 102 11.52 -12.54 0.32
C GLU A 102 10.06 -12.41 0.80
N ASP A 103 9.10 -12.42 -0.15
CA ASP A 103 7.65 -12.24 0.08
C ASP A 103 7.22 -10.87 0.66
N ILE A 104 8.16 -9.93 0.79
CA ILE A 104 7.91 -8.55 1.16
C ILE A 104 7.79 -7.73 -0.13
N LEU A 105 6.63 -7.08 -0.29
CA LEU A 105 6.38 -6.16 -1.39
C LEU A 105 6.67 -4.73 -0.93
N ILE A 106 7.65 -4.10 -1.56
CA ILE A 106 8.10 -2.75 -1.19
C ILE A 106 7.82 -1.81 -2.34
N PHE A 107 7.09 -0.72 -2.07
CA PHE A 107 6.86 0.37 -3.00
C PHE A 107 7.53 1.66 -2.53
N THR A 108 7.94 2.50 -3.49
CA THR A 108 8.27 3.91 -3.24
C THR A 108 7.70 4.79 -4.34
N ASN A 109 7.43 6.06 -4.02
CA ASN A 109 7.03 7.07 -5.01
C ASN A 109 8.19 8.00 -5.43
N LEU A 110 9.45 7.57 -5.25
CA LEU A 110 10.63 8.39 -5.58
C LEU A 110 10.71 8.75 -7.07
N GLU A 111 10.30 7.81 -7.92
CA GLU A 111 10.24 7.97 -9.38
C GLU A 111 8.90 8.61 -9.86
N SER A 112 8.00 8.96 -8.94
CA SER A 112 6.73 9.61 -9.29
C SER A 112 6.99 11.04 -9.78
N GLY A 113 6.42 11.37 -10.95
CA GLY A 113 6.33 12.75 -11.43
C GLY A 113 5.34 13.59 -10.61
N ILE A 114 4.52 12.94 -9.78
CA ILE A 114 3.55 13.57 -8.88
C ILE A 114 4.14 13.50 -7.47
N LYS A 115 4.61 14.64 -6.94
CA LYS A 115 5.13 14.75 -5.57
C LYS A 115 4.22 15.64 -4.74
N THR A 116 3.73 15.12 -3.62
CA THR A 116 2.97 15.90 -2.64
C THR A 116 3.89 16.92 -1.97
N LYS A 117 3.54 18.20 -2.09
CA LYS A 117 4.24 19.32 -1.46
C LYS A 117 3.45 19.81 -0.26
N THR A 118 4.14 20.13 0.84
CA THR A 118 3.53 20.88 1.94
C THR A 118 3.26 22.32 1.53
N SER A 119 2.49 23.04 2.37
CA SER A 119 2.36 24.50 2.29
C SER A 119 3.70 25.24 2.35
N TYR A 120 4.76 24.60 2.85
CA TYR A 120 6.13 25.13 2.93
C TYR A 120 7.03 24.63 1.79
N GLY A 121 6.48 23.90 0.81
CA GLY A 121 7.22 23.39 -0.36
C GLY A 121 8.04 22.12 -0.11
N GLU A 122 7.99 21.53 1.08
CA GLU A 122 8.66 20.25 1.37
C GLU A 122 8.01 19.13 0.56
N CYS A 123 8.80 18.39 -0.22
CA CYS A 123 8.33 17.20 -0.92
C CYS A 123 8.46 15.99 -0.01
N PHE A 124 7.35 15.28 0.22
CA PHE A 124 7.39 13.99 0.90
C PHE A 124 7.51 12.84 -0.09
N ALA A 125 8.41 11.91 0.22
CA ALA A 125 8.40 10.59 -0.39
C ALA A 125 7.86 9.57 0.62
N PHE A 126 7.14 8.57 0.10
CA PHE A 126 6.57 7.49 0.89
C PHE A 126 7.17 6.15 0.46
N LYS A 127 7.35 5.27 1.45
CA LYS A 127 7.73 3.88 1.26
C LYS A 127 6.65 3.01 1.88
N LEU A 128 6.10 2.09 1.11
CA LEU A 128 5.08 1.15 1.55
C LEU A 128 5.71 -0.24 1.61
N ILE A 129 5.60 -0.91 2.75
CA ILE A 129 6.16 -2.24 2.96
C ILE A 129 5.00 -3.15 3.34
N TYR A 130 4.60 -4.01 2.42
CA TYR A 130 3.61 -5.05 2.66
C TYR A 130 4.32 -6.35 3.05
N LYS A 131 3.86 -6.95 4.14
CA LYS A 131 4.44 -8.19 4.67
C LYS A 131 3.35 -9.12 5.17
N GLN A 132 3.45 -10.40 4.83
CA GLN A 132 2.65 -11.44 5.45
C GLN A 132 3.21 -11.78 6.84
N LEU A 133 2.34 -11.80 7.85
CA LEU A 133 2.70 -12.17 9.23
C LEU A 133 2.25 -13.60 9.56
N SER A 134 1.09 -14.00 9.04
CA SER A 134 0.59 -15.37 9.09
C SER A 134 -0.40 -15.63 7.94
N GLU A 135 -1.04 -16.80 7.90
CA GLU A 135 -2.08 -17.11 6.91
C GLU A 135 -3.28 -16.14 6.98
N ARG A 136 -3.55 -15.59 8.16
CA ARG A 136 -4.69 -14.70 8.41
C ARG A 136 -4.30 -13.25 8.66
N ASN A 137 -3.02 -12.94 8.76
CA ASN A 137 -2.55 -11.61 9.10
C ASN A 137 -1.48 -11.11 8.14
N ASN A 138 -1.60 -9.86 7.75
CA ASN A 138 -0.57 -9.13 7.03
C ASN A 138 -0.50 -7.70 7.56
N GLU A 139 0.60 -7.01 7.25
CA GLU A 139 0.79 -5.63 7.62
C GLU A 139 1.23 -4.78 6.43
N LEU A 140 0.91 -3.50 6.51
CA LEU A 140 1.48 -2.44 5.69
C LEU A 140 2.17 -1.46 6.64
N ILE A 141 3.48 -1.31 6.50
CA ILE A 141 4.25 -0.25 7.16
C ILE A 141 4.47 0.87 6.15
N ILE A 142 4.09 2.08 6.54
CA ILE A 142 4.27 3.31 5.75
C ILE A 142 5.39 4.10 6.39
N GLY A 143 6.46 4.31 5.66
CA GLY A 143 7.53 5.23 5.99
C GLY A 143 7.42 6.51 5.19
N CYS A 144 7.88 7.63 5.76
CA CYS A 144 8.02 8.88 5.06
C CYS A 144 9.48 9.33 5.02
N SER A 145 9.84 10.08 3.99
CA SER A 145 11.16 10.68 3.81
C SER A 145 11.00 12.14 3.39
N LYS A 146 11.83 13.00 3.99
CA LYS A 146 11.93 14.43 3.67
C LYS A 146 13.15 14.78 2.81
N ASP A 147 14.04 13.81 2.58
CA ASP A 147 15.33 13.99 1.90
C ASP A 147 15.45 13.11 0.65
N ASN A 148 14.30 12.88 -0.01
CA ASN A 148 14.18 12.11 -1.24
C ASN A 148 14.72 10.67 -1.12
N GLY A 149 14.40 10.02 0.01
CA GLY A 149 14.64 8.61 0.26
C GLY A 149 16.00 8.27 0.87
N LYS A 150 16.80 9.27 1.26
CA LYS A 150 18.08 9.02 1.96
C LYS A 150 17.84 8.53 3.39
N THR A 151 16.87 9.11 4.10
CA THR A 151 16.40 8.67 5.41
C THR A 151 14.90 8.39 5.39
N TRP A 152 14.48 7.39 6.16
CA TRP A 152 13.10 6.93 6.26
C TRP A 152 12.67 6.92 7.72
N PHE A 153 11.53 7.53 8.01
CA PHE A 153 10.93 7.58 9.34
C PHE A 153 9.60 6.80 9.34
N PRO A 154 9.30 6.04 10.40
CA PRO A 154 7.99 5.40 10.54
C PRO A 154 6.89 6.46 10.56
N PHE A 155 5.84 6.26 9.75
CA PHE A 155 4.71 7.19 9.66
C PHE A 155 3.42 6.53 10.15
N LEU A 156 2.99 5.47 9.47
CA LEU A 156 1.77 4.74 9.79
C LEU A 156 2.01 3.24 9.66
N LYS A 157 1.18 2.44 10.34
CA LYS A 157 1.13 0.99 10.17
C LYS A 157 -0.32 0.54 10.13
N ASN A 158 -0.68 -0.27 9.15
CA ASN A 158 -1.96 -0.96 9.09
C ASN A 158 -1.72 -2.45 9.32
N CYS A 159 -2.43 -3.03 10.28
CA CYS A 159 -2.49 -4.48 10.48
C CYS A 159 -3.82 -4.98 9.95
N TYR A 160 -3.77 -5.95 9.05
CA TYR A 160 -4.92 -6.55 8.37
C TYR A 160 -5.15 -7.94 8.94
N GLU A 161 -6.38 -8.21 9.35
CA GLU A 161 -6.84 -9.51 9.83
C GLU A 161 -7.94 -10.02 8.89
N ARG A 162 -7.72 -11.18 8.28
CA ARG A 162 -8.63 -11.79 7.31
C ARG A 162 -9.96 -12.17 7.96
N LYS A 163 -11.07 -11.74 7.34
CA LYS A 163 -12.44 -12.11 7.73
C LYS A 163 -12.72 -13.58 7.48
#